data_AF-A0A800JI29-F1
#
_entry.id   AF-A0A800JI29-F1
#
_cell.length_a   1.000
_cell.length_b   1.000
_cell.length_c   1.000
_cell.angle_alpha   90.00
_cell.angle_beta   90.00
_cell.angle_gamma   90.00
#
_symmetry.space_group_name_H-M   'P 1'
#
loop_
_entity.id
_entity.type
_entity.pdbx_description
1 polymer ?
#
loop_
_entity_poly.entity_id
_entity_poly.type
_entity_poly.pdbx_seq_one_letter_code
_entity_poly.pdbx_strand_id
1 'polypeptide(L)'
;MNEAKTPKELQLLLESYPEIRPEQFMLRFKSNSRFDDWIHAYPSQMAKSITYFPLNSSRELVTELFTFWVNKSYDASETYIENELNDSPFRDAAIEGMVNGLKSDHLSTAVAWAHEISDRSKRYQLLESLATR
;
A
#
# COMPACT_ATOMS: atom_id res chain seq x y z
N MET A 1 -3.37 -28.92 4.29
CA MET A 1 -2.21 -28.00 4.16
C MET A 1 -2.30 -26.99 5.29
N ASN A 2 -1.22 -26.73 6.01
CA ASN A 2 -1.20 -25.62 6.97
C ASN A 2 -1.27 -24.31 6.20
N GLU A 3 -2.18 -23.44 6.60
CA GLU A 3 -2.31 -22.10 6.03
C GLU A 3 -1.07 -21.26 6.39
N ALA A 4 -0.61 -20.43 5.45
CA ALA A 4 0.53 -19.54 5.67
C ALA A 4 0.21 -18.56 6.80
N LYS A 5 1.20 -18.26 7.65
CA LYS A 5 1.02 -17.41 8.84
C LYS A 5 1.37 -15.95 8.59
N THR A 6 2.12 -15.66 7.54
CA THR A 6 2.52 -14.30 7.18
C THR A 6 2.38 -14.07 5.67
N PRO A 7 2.24 -12.81 5.23
CA PRO A 7 2.29 -12.43 3.82
C PRO A 7 3.53 -12.99 3.12
N LYS A 8 4.70 -12.88 3.75
CA LYS A 8 5.97 -13.34 3.17
C LYS A 8 6.00 -14.85 2.95
N GLU A 9 5.50 -15.64 3.90
CA GLU A 9 5.41 -17.10 3.75
C GLU A 9 4.51 -17.48 2.56
N LEU A 10 3.34 -16.83 2.44
CA LEU A 10 2.42 -17.10 1.34
C LEU A 10 3.00 -16.65 0.00
N GLN A 11 3.64 -15.48 -0.05
CA GLN A 11 4.33 -14.99 -1.23
C GLN A 11 5.37 -16.00 -1.72
N LEU A 12 6.28 -16.45 -0.85
CA LEU A 12 7.33 -17.40 -1.22
C LEU A 12 6.75 -18.73 -1.71
N LEU A 13 5.66 -19.20 -1.11
CA LEU A 13 4.95 -20.39 -1.58
C LEU A 13 4.37 -20.17 -2.98
N LEU A 14 3.73 -19.03 -3.22
CA LEU A 14 3.10 -18.73 -4.51
C LEU A 14 4.14 -18.49 -5.62
N GLU A 15 5.26 -17.84 -5.31
CA GLU A 15 6.39 -17.65 -6.24
C GLU A 15 7.05 -18.98 -6.66
N SER A 16 6.88 -20.05 -5.88
CA SER A 16 7.38 -21.37 -6.26
C SER A 16 6.62 -22.03 -7.43
N TYR A 17 5.49 -21.45 -7.85
CA TYR A 17 4.73 -21.89 -9.02
C TYR A 17 5.14 -21.10 -10.27
N PRO A 18 5.91 -21.70 -11.21
CA PRO A 18 6.54 -20.96 -12.31
C PRO A 18 5.58 -20.29 -13.30
N GLU A 19 4.32 -20.72 -13.35
CA GLU A 19 3.31 -20.25 -14.31
C GLU A 19 2.13 -19.52 -13.64
N ILE A 20 2.29 -19.10 -12.37
CA ILE A 20 1.21 -18.40 -11.69
C ILE A 20 1.03 -16.99 -12.28
N ARG A 21 -0.17 -16.73 -12.82
CA ARG A 21 -0.52 -15.42 -13.35
C ARG A 21 -0.80 -14.43 -12.20
N PRO A 22 -0.58 -13.11 -12.38
CA PRO A 22 -0.88 -12.12 -11.36
C PRO A 22 -2.30 -12.22 -10.77
N GLU A 23 -3.30 -12.52 -11.61
CA GLU A 23 -4.69 -12.69 -11.16
C GLU A 23 -4.85 -13.92 -10.26
N GLN A 24 -4.18 -15.03 -10.60
CA GLN A 24 -4.20 -16.25 -9.81
C GLN A 24 -3.41 -16.10 -8.52
N PHE A 25 -2.28 -15.38 -8.57
CA PHE A 25 -1.49 -15.01 -7.40
C PHE A 25 -2.35 -14.21 -6.44
N MET A 26 -2.96 -13.12 -6.91
CA MET A 26 -3.85 -12.28 -6.10
C MET A 26 -5.01 -13.09 -5.51
N LEU A 27 -5.70 -13.91 -6.31
CA LEU A 27 -6.84 -14.70 -5.83
C LEU A 27 -6.42 -15.66 -4.71
N ARG A 28 -5.32 -16.39 -4.89
CA ARG A 28 -4.81 -17.32 -3.87
C ARG A 28 -4.31 -16.59 -2.64
N PHE A 29 -3.67 -15.43 -2.82
CA PHE A 29 -3.18 -14.62 -1.73
C PHE A 29 -4.33 -14.08 -0.87
N LYS A 30 -5.36 -13.52 -1.51
CA LYS A 30 -6.56 -12.98 -0.86
C LYS A 30 -7.47 -14.06 -0.27
N SER A 31 -7.36 -15.31 -0.72
CA SER A 31 -8.12 -16.44 -0.13
C SER A 31 -7.62 -16.89 1.24
N ASN A 32 -6.48 -16.36 1.71
CA ASN A 32 -6.01 -16.64 3.05
C ASN A 32 -6.93 -15.96 4.07
N SER A 33 -7.36 -16.72 5.09
CA SER A 33 -8.30 -16.26 6.13
C SER A 33 -7.77 -15.08 6.96
N ARG A 34 -6.46 -14.83 6.92
CA ARG A 34 -5.77 -13.76 7.65
C ARG A 34 -5.40 -12.57 6.78
N PHE A 35 -5.84 -12.55 5.51
CA PHE A 35 -5.48 -11.49 4.56
C PHE A 35 -5.80 -10.09 5.10
N ASP A 36 -7.00 -9.87 5.62
CA ASP A 36 -7.42 -8.57 6.15
C ASP A 36 -6.60 -8.18 7.40
N ASP A 37 -6.32 -9.14 8.28
CA ASP A 37 -5.48 -8.90 9.47
C ASP A 37 -4.04 -8.51 9.10
N TRP A 38 -3.52 -9.01 7.98
CA TRP A 38 -2.14 -8.78 7.58
C TRP A 38 -1.84 -7.34 7.18
N ILE A 39 -2.84 -6.60 6.69
CA ILE A 39 -2.70 -5.16 6.41
C ILE A 39 -2.24 -4.43 7.67
N HIS A 40 -2.78 -4.80 8.83
CA HIS A 40 -2.44 -4.18 10.11
C HIS A 40 -1.21 -4.81 10.77
N ALA A 41 -1.05 -6.14 10.65
CA ALA A 41 0.02 -6.86 11.34
C ALA A 41 1.38 -6.74 10.65
N TYR A 42 1.41 -6.81 9.31
CA TYR A 42 2.62 -6.95 8.50
C TYR A 42 2.65 -6.00 7.30
N PRO A 43 2.54 -4.67 7.50
CA PRO A 43 2.29 -3.76 6.40
C PRO A 43 3.42 -3.73 5.36
N SER A 44 4.69 -3.85 5.76
CA SER A 44 5.81 -3.92 4.81
C SER A 44 5.82 -5.20 3.97
N GLN A 45 5.41 -6.33 4.55
CA GLN A 45 5.32 -7.59 3.80
C GLN A 45 4.13 -7.53 2.83
N MET A 46 3.00 -6.95 3.26
CA MET A 46 1.86 -6.70 2.39
C MET A 46 2.24 -5.81 1.21
N ALA A 47 2.89 -4.68 1.46
CA ALA A 47 3.33 -3.76 0.41
C ALA A 47 4.19 -4.49 -0.64
N LYS A 48 5.10 -5.37 -0.20
CA LYS A 48 5.91 -6.19 -1.10
C LYS A 48 5.11 -7.23 -1.87
N SER A 49 4.13 -7.89 -1.25
CA SER A 49 3.32 -8.91 -1.93
C SER A 49 2.34 -8.31 -2.94
N ILE A 50 1.83 -7.11 -2.69
CA ILE A 50 0.86 -6.42 -3.58
C ILE A 50 1.47 -6.06 -4.93
N THR A 51 2.79 -5.95 -5.04
CA THR A 51 3.46 -5.66 -6.33
C THR A 51 3.31 -6.78 -7.35
N TYR A 52 2.92 -7.99 -6.92
CA TYR A 52 2.66 -9.16 -7.76
C TYR A 52 1.20 -9.25 -8.22
N PHE A 53 0.31 -8.40 -7.71
CA PHE A 53 -1.09 -8.36 -8.10
C PHE A 53 -1.26 -7.54 -9.39
N PRO A 54 -2.38 -7.69 -10.13
CA PRO A 54 -2.68 -6.85 -11.28
C PRO A 54 -2.69 -5.35 -10.90
N LEU A 55 -1.97 -4.52 -11.67
CA LEU A 55 -1.73 -3.11 -11.38
C LEU A 55 -2.99 -2.34 -10.94
N ASN A 56 -4.09 -2.50 -11.67
CA ASN A 56 -5.34 -1.77 -11.39
C ASN A 56 -6.00 -2.22 -10.08
N SER A 57 -5.93 -3.51 -9.75
CA SER A 57 -6.49 -4.07 -8.52
C SER A 57 -5.64 -3.75 -7.28
N SER A 58 -4.36 -3.47 -7.47
CA SER A 58 -3.42 -3.16 -6.38
C SER A 58 -3.53 -1.73 -5.87
N ARG A 59 -3.93 -0.76 -6.70
CA ARG A 59 -3.89 0.67 -6.32
C ARG A 59 -4.72 0.97 -5.07
N GLU A 60 -5.97 0.51 -5.05
CA GLU A 60 -6.88 0.70 -3.91
C GLU A 60 -6.31 0.05 -2.63
N LEU A 61 -5.77 -1.16 -2.76
CA LEU A 61 -5.18 -1.88 -1.63
C LEU A 61 -3.90 -1.23 -1.10
N VAL A 62 -3.09 -0.62 -1.98
CA VAL A 62 -1.92 0.18 -1.57
C VAL A 62 -2.40 1.43 -0.82
N THR A 63 -3.39 2.15 -1.33
CA THR A 63 -3.95 3.33 -0.65
C THR A 63 -4.47 2.96 0.75
N GLU A 64 -5.22 1.87 0.86
CA GLU A 64 -5.72 1.36 2.15
C GLU A 64 -4.57 1.00 3.09
N LEU A 65 -3.60 0.22 2.61
CA LEU A 65 -2.45 -0.21 3.39
C LEU A 65 -1.69 0.98 3.99
N PHE A 66 -1.39 2.00 3.18
CA PHE A 66 -0.65 3.18 3.65
C PHE A 66 -1.48 4.10 4.55
N THR A 67 -2.81 4.14 4.37
CA THR A 67 -3.73 4.83 5.30
C THR A 67 -3.64 4.24 6.71
N PHE A 68 -3.52 2.92 6.83
CA PHE A 68 -3.33 2.27 8.13
C PHE A 68 -1.89 2.30 8.61
N TRP A 69 -0.92 2.12 7.72
CA TRP A 69 0.49 2.04 8.10
C TRP A 69 0.99 3.35 8.68
N VAL A 70 0.65 4.50 8.09
CA VAL A 70 1.07 5.81 8.62
C VAL A 70 0.61 6.03 10.06
N ASN A 71 -0.62 5.61 10.38
CA ASN A 71 -1.17 5.70 11.73
C ASN A 71 -0.45 4.79 12.73
N LYS A 72 0.09 3.66 12.26
CA LYS A 72 0.86 2.73 13.08
C LYS A 72 2.30 3.20 13.27
N SER A 73 2.93 3.72 12.22
CA SER A 73 4.31 4.16 12.21
C SER A 73 4.61 5.02 10.97
N TYR A 74 4.58 6.34 11.14
CA TYR A 74 4.93 7.31 10.09
C TYR A 74 6.31 7.02 9.48
N ASP A 75 7.38 6.98 10.29
CA ASP A 75 8.76 6.82 9.82
C ASP A 75 8.95 5.57 8.94
N ALA A 76 8.38 4.43 9.36
CA ALA A 76 8.46 3.19 8.59
C ALA A 76 7.69 3.26 7.27
N SER A 77 6.53 3.92 7.24
CA SER A 77 5.78 4.11 6.00
C SER A 77 6.49 5.07 5.05
N GLU A 78 7.05 6.17 5.55
CA GLU A 78 7.83 7.15 4.78
C GLU A 78 9.07 6.48 4.19
N THR A 79 9.88 5.84 5.03
CA THR A 79 11.08 5.10 4.62
C THR A 79 10.77 4.09 3.51
N TYR A 80 9.63 3.41 3.58
CA TYR A 80 9.24 2.45 2.54
C TYR A 80 8.86 3.14 1.23
N ILE A 81 8.09 4.24 1.27
CA ILE A 81 7.75 5.01 0.06
C ILE A 81 9.04 5.50 -0.63
N GLU A 82 9.95 6.08 0.15
CA GLU A 82 11.19 6.66 -0.38
C GLU A 82 12.15 5.61 -0.94
N ASN A 83 12.33 4.48 -0.25
CA ASN A 83 13.34 3.49 -0.65
C ASN A 83 12.82 2.43 -1.62
N GLU A 84 11.56 2.01 -1.48
CA GLU A 84 11.03 0.86 -2.21
C GLU A 84 10.04 1.26 -3.31
N LEU A 85 9.46 2.46 -3.24
CA LEU A 85 8.44 2.91 -4.20
C LEU A 85 8.85 4.09 -5.07
N ASN A 86 10.08 4.61 -5.00
CA ASN A 86 10.47 5.83 -5.72
C ASN A 86 10.11 5.82 -7.22
N ASP A 87 10.41 4.73 -7.92
CA ASP A 87 10.10 4.55 -9.35
C ASP A 87 8.91 3.60 -9.59
N SER A 88 8.17 3.27 -8.53
CA SER A 88 7.06 2.32 -8.60
C SER A 88 5.79 2.99 -9.11
N PRO A 89 4.99 2.30 -9.95
CA PRO A 89 3.67 2.82 -10.35
C PRO A 89 2.68 2.92 -9.18
N PHE A 90 3.04 2.38 -8.00
CA PHE A 90 2.28 2.45 -6.77
C PHE A 90 2.61 3.65 -5.88
N ARG A 91 3.65 4.44 -6.19
CA ARG A 91 4.08 5.57 -5.35
C ARG A 91 2.95 6.54 -5.05
N ASP A 92 2.27 7.04 -6.09
CA ASP A 92 1.18 7.99 -5.94
C ASP A 92 0.02 7.42 -5.08
N ALA A 93 -0.27 6.11 -5.19
CA ALA A 93 -1.30 5.47 -4.36
C ALA A 93 -0.86 5.35 -2.88
N ALA A 94 0.42 5.06 -2.64
CA ALA A 94 0.97 5.02 -1.28
C ALA A 94 0.97 6.42 -0.64
N ILE A 95 1.32 7.45 -1.40
CA ILE A 95 1.25 8.86 -0.96
C ILE A 95 -0.19 9.27 -0.68
N GLU A 96 -1.13 8.91 -1.55
CA GLU A 96 -2.56 9.15 -1.32
C GLU A 96 -3.02 8.51 0.00
N GLY A 97 -2.60 7.26 0.26
CA GLY A 97 -2.86 6.57 1.54
C GLY A 97 -2.21 7.28 2.73
N MET A 98 -0.94 7.66 2.61
CA MET A 98 -0.19 8.41 3.62
C MET A 98 -0.95 9.69 4.02
N VAL A 99 -1.35 10.50 3.03
CA VAL A 99 -2.11 11.74 3.24
C VAL A 99 -3.47 11.47 3.88
N ASN A 100 -4.19 10.45 3.42
CA ASN A 100 -5.50 10.10 3.96
C ASN A 100 -5.42 9.67 5.42
N GLY A 101 -4.37 8.95 5.80
CA GLY A 101 -4.15 8.44 7.15
C GLY A 101 -3.57 9.48 8.13
N LEU A 102 -2.89 10.51 7.64
CA LEU A 102 -2.41 11.61 8.48
C LEU A 102 -3.58 12.40 9.08
N LYS A 103 -3.53 12.55 10.42
CA LYS A 103 -4.53 13.31 11.19
C LYS A 103 -4.35 14.82 11.02
N SER A 104 -5.35 15.60 11.41
CA SER A 104 -5.39 17.06 11.29
C SER A 104 -4.18 17.77 11.88
N ASP A 105 -3.61 17.24 12.97
CA ASP A 105 -2.41 17.81 13.63
C ASP A 105 -1.14 17.71 12.76
N HIS A 106 -1.17 16.91 11.69
CA HIS A 106 -0.10 16.73 10.72
C HIS A 106 -0.46 17.29 9.34
N LEU A 107 -1.36 18.28 9.27
CA LEU A 107 -1.83 18.86 8.01
C LEU A 107 -0.69 19.38 7.12
N SER A 108 0.33 20.03 7.70
CA SER A 108 1.49 20.52 6.94
C SER A 108 2.27 19.37 6.28
N THR A 109 2.46 18.26 7.00
CA THR A 109 3.09 17.04 6.47
C THR A 109 2.23 16.40 5.38
N ALA A 110 0.92 16.34 5.59
CA ALA A 110 -0.02 15.81 4.60
C ALA A 110 -0.02 16.64 3.29
N VAL A 111 0.04 17.97 3.41
CA VAL A 111 0.18 18.87 2.24
C VAL A 111 1.50 18.64 1.51
N ALA A 112 2.62 18.51 2.25
CA ALA A 112 3.93 18.23 1.65
C ALA A 112 3.91 16.92 0.84
N TRP A 113 3.36 15.84 1.40
CA TRP A 113 3.17 14.58 0.69
C TRP A 113 2.25 14.72 -0.52
N ALA A 114 1.13 15.44 -0.41
CA ALA A 114 0.24 15.63 -1.55
C ALA A 114 0.95 16.31 -2.74
N HIS A 115 1.89 17.23 -2.48
CA HIS A 115 2.69 17.86 -3.53
C HIS A 115 3.60 16.89 -4.31
N GLU A 116 3.97 15.77 -3.69
CA GLU A 116 4.83 14.73 -4.29
C GLU A 116 4.08 13.79 -5.25
N ILE A 117 2.75 13.85 -5.32
CA ILE A 117 1.96 13.06 -6.28
C ILE A 117 2.29 13.52 -7.69
N SER A 118 2.66 12.59 -8.58
CA SER A 118 3.01 12.90 -9.96
C SER A 118 1.79 13.31 -10.78
N ASP A 119 0.69 12.55 -10.66
CA ASP A 119 -0.57 12.86 -11.34
C ASP A 119 -1.13 14.22 -10.88
N ARG A 120 -1.15 15.18 -11.80
CA ARG A 120 -1.58 16.55 -11.51
C ARG A 120 -3.04 16.65 -11.07
N SER A 121 -3.93 15.85 -11.67
CA SER A 121 -5.35 15.86 -11.31
C SER A 121 -5.56 15.34 -9.89
N LYS A 122 -4.93 14.20 -9.58
CA LYS A 122 -5.00 13.61 -8.23
C LYS A 122 -4.40 14.52 -7.17
N ARG A 123 -3.24 15.12 -7.47
CA ARG A 123 -2.59 16.09 -6.59
C ARG A 123 -3.53 17.23 -6.21
N TYR A 124 -4.22 17.83 -7.19
CA TYR A 124 -5.17 18.91 -6.90
C TYR A 124 -6.37 18.44 -6.08
N GLN A 125 -6.96 17.29 -6.43
CA GLN A 125 -8.09 16.73 -5.68
C GLN A 125 -7.72 16.49 -4.21
N LEU A 126 -6.52 15.97 -3.96
CA LEU A 126 -6.06 15.68 -2.62
C LEU A 126 -5.78 16.95 -1.82
N LEU A 127 -5.16 17.97 -2.43
CA LEU A 127 -4.93 19.27 -1.81
C LEU A 127 -6.25 20.00 -1.48
N GLU A 128 -7.24 19.93 -2.37
CA GLU A 128 -8.58 20.51 -2.14
C GLU A 128 -9.29 19.81 -0.97
N SER A 129 -9.20 18.47 -0.91
CA SER A 129 -9.71 17.68 0.22
C SER A 129 -9.06 18.08 1.54
N LEU A 130 -7.74 18.32 1.55
CA LEU A 130 -7.03 18.78 2.74
C LEU A 130 -7.40 20.21 3.16
N ALA A 131 -7.69 21.10 2.21
CA ALA A 131 -8.06 22.49 2.48
C ALA A 131 -9.49 22.63 3.04
N THR A 132 -10.34 21.61 2.86
CA THR A 132 -11.74 21.61 3.27
C THR A 132 -12.03 20.74 4.50
N ARG A 133 -10.99 20.13 5.09
CA ARG A 133 -11.05 19.33 6.32
C ARG A 133 -11.12 20.17 7.59
#